data_AF-A0AA42NFK5-F1
#
_entry.id   AF-A0AA42NFK5-F1
#
_cell.length_a   1.000
_cell.length_b   1.000
_cell.length_c   1.000
_cell.angle_alpha   90.00
_cell.angle_beta   90.00
_cell.angle_gamma   90.00
#
_symmetry.space_group_name_H-M   'P 1'
#
loop_
_entity.id
_entity.type
_entity.pdbx_description
1 polymer ?
#
loop_
_entity_poly.entity_id
_entity_poly.type
_entity_poly.pdbx_seq_one_letter_code
_entity_poly.pdbx_strand_id
1 'polypeptide(L)' 'MIEVLTRALEEPFKTKSNFAREHADLVAMAASDGFITTRVACGLYSRKWLITPTGLSHLYALTGRNHD' A
#
# COMPACT_ATOMS: atom_id res chain seq x y z
N MET A 1 -1.59 8.84 -4.69
CA MET A 1 -2.11 7.46 -4.52
C MET A 1 -1.30 6.44 -5.32
N ILE A 2 -1.20 6.57 -6.65
CA ILE A 2 -0.43 5.64 -7.51
C ILE A 2 0.96 5.34 -6.94
N GLU A 3 1.75 6.37 -6.60
CA GLU A 3 3.11 6.19 -6.07
C GLU A 3 3.17 5.34 -4.78
N VAL A 4 2.24 5.55 -3.84
CA VAL A 4 2.18 4.78 -2.58
C VAL A 4 1.83 3.32 -2.85
N LEU A 5 0.87 3.06 -3.74
CA LEU A 5 0.45 1.70 -4.08
C LEU A 5 1.51 0.97 -4.90
N THR A 6 2.13 1.63 -5.89
CA THR A 6 3.26 1.09 -6.66
C THR A 6 4.42 0.74 -5.73
N ARG A 7 4.80 1.66 -4.81
CA ARG A 7 5.84 1.38 -3.83
C ARG A 7 5.47 0.19 -2.94
N ALA A 8 4.23 0.11 -2.45
CA ALA A 8 3.79 -0.99 -1.60
C ALA A 8 3.77 -2.35 -2.33
N LEU A 9 3.60 -2.36 -3.65
CA LEU A 9 3.67 -3.55 -4.49
C LEU A 9 5.11 -3.99 -4.78
N GLU A 10 5.94 -3.06 -5.25
CA GLU A 10 7.29 -3.35 -5.77
C GLU A 10 8.33 -3.43 -4.64
N GLU A 11 8.25 -2.53 -3.66
CA GLU A 11 9.20 -2.44 -2.55
C GLU A 11 8.51 -2.01 -1.24
N PRO A 12 7.85 -2.94 -0.53
CA PRO A 12 7.19 -2.68 0.74
C PRO A 12 8.07 -1.88 1.71
N PHE A 13 7.55 -0.73 2.15
CA PHE A 13 8.30 0.28 2.91
C PHE A 13 7.90 0.30 4.38
N LYS A 14 8.86 0.67 5.26
CA LYS A 14 8.61 0.70 6.71
C LYS A 14 7.59 1.77 7.08
N THR A 15 6.76 1.53 8.09
CA THR A 15 5.72 2.47 8.56
C THR A 15 6.27 3.84 8.99
N LYS A 16 7.56 3.90 9.33
CA LYS A 16 8.29 5.11 9.75
C LYS A 16 9.50 5.39 8.84
N SER A 17 9.47 5.00 7.57
CA SER A 17 10.51 5.40 6.60
C SER A 17 10.36 6.87 6.20
N ASN A 18 11.36 7.45 5.53
CA ASN A 18 11.25 8.80 4.97
C ASN A 18 10.11 8.88 3.96
N PHE A 19 10.01 7.89 3.07
CA PHE A 19 8.89 7.76 2.13
C PHE A 19 7.53 7.81 2.83
N ALA A 20 7.35 7.09 3.95
CA ALA A 20 6.11 7.11 4.72
C ALA A 20 5.80 8.48 5.35
N ARG A 21 6.84 9.24 5.72
CA ARG A 21 6.67 10.60 6.27
C ARG A 21 6.35 11.62 5.19
N GLU A 22 7.02 11.54 4.05
CA GLU A 22 6.80 12.41 2.89
C GLU A 22 5.40 12.21 2.29
N HIS A 23 4.86 10.99 2.34
CA HIS A 23 3.54 10.64 1.79
C HIS A 23 2.49 10.35 2.87
N ALA A 24 2.64 10.90 4.09
CA ALA A 24 1.85 10.52 5.26
C ALA A 24 0.34 10.53 5.02
N ASP A 25 -0.19 11.57 4.39
CA ASP A 25 -1.63 11.70 4.11
C ASP A 25 -2.12 10.61 3.14
N LEU A 26 -1.36 10.35 2.08
CA LEU A 26 -1.69 9.29 1.11
C LEU A 26 -1.61 7.90 1.73
N VAL A 27 -0.63 7.66 2.61
CA VAL A 27 -0.50 6.41 3.36
C VAL A 27 -1.70 6.22 4.29
N ALA A 28 -2.13 7.29 4.99
CA ALA A 28 -3.29 7.25 5.87
C ALA A 28 -4.58 6.94 5.11
N MET A 29 -4.80 7.57 3.95
CA MET A 29 -5.93 7.28 3.07
C MET A 29 -5.89 5.83 2.56
N ALA A 30 -4.76 5.40 2.00
CA ALA A 30 -4.60 4.04 1.47
C ALA A 30 -4.81 2.96 2.54
N ALA A 31 -4.37 3.19 3.78
CA ALA A 31 -4.60 2.28 4.90
C ALA A 31 -6.08 2.25 5.31
N SER A 32 -6.74 3.42 5.34
CA SER A 32 -8.16 3.56 5.70
C SER A 32 -9.08 2.88 4.68
N ASP A 33 -8.75 3.00 3.40
CA ASP A 33 -9.48 2.36 2.30
C ASP A 33 -9.16 0.85 2.16
N GLY A 34 -8.22 0.34 2.96
CA GLY A 34 -7.81 -1.06 2.94
C GLY A 34 -6.94 -1.45 1.73
N PHE A 35 -6.34 -0.49 1.04
CA PHE A 35 -5.45 -0.73 -0.11
C PHE A 35 -4.06 -1.20 0.31
N ILE A 36 -3.60 -0.79 1.49
CA ILE A 36 -2.36 -1.26 2.10
C ILE A 36 -2.62 -1.75 3.53
N THR A 37 -1.76 -2.65 4.01
CA THR A 37 -1.86 -3.19 5.36
C THR A 37 -0.50 -3.52 5.94
N THR A 38 -0.39 -3.52 7.26
CA THR A 38 0.73 -4.13 7.97
C THR A 38 0.39 -5.55 8.44
N ARG A 39 -0.89 -5.96 8.38
CA ARG A 39 -1.33 -7.27 8.88
C ARG A 39 -0.90 -8.38 7.92
N VAL A 40 -0.13 -9.34 8.40
CA VAL A 40 0.34 -10.51 7.61
C VAL A 40 -0.36 -11.80 8.00
N ALA A 41 -0.91 -11.89 9.22
CA ALA A 41 -1.76 -12.97 9.67
C ALA A 41 -2.68 -12.49 10.81
N CYS A 42 -3.57 -13.35 11.31
CA CYS A 42 -4.42 -13.01 12.45
C CYS A 42 -3.56 -12.64 13.67
N GLY A 43 -3.69 -11.41 14.15
CA GLY A 43 -2.91 -10.89 15.28
C GLY A 43 -1.43 -10.61 14.98
N LEU A 44 -0.94 -10.83 13.75
CA LEU A 44 0.46 -10.63 13.38
C LEU A 44 0.63 -9.47 12.39
N TYR A 45 1.51 -8.55 12.75
CA TYR A 45 1.75 -7.31 12.00
C TYR A 45 3.24 -7.15 11.65
N SER A 46 3.48 -6.83 10.39
CA SER A 46 4.78 -6.38 9.87
C SER A 46 5.04 -4.93 10.25
N ARG A 47 6.31 -4.53 10.16
CA ARG A 47 6.72 -3.11 10.25
C ARG A 47 6.70 -2.41 8.89
N LYS A 48 6.23 -3.09 7.84
CA LYS A 48 6.15 -2.58 6.47
C LYS A 48 4.70 -2.50 6.01
N TRP A 49 4.40 -1.47 5.23
CA TRP A 49 3.17 -1.39 4.45
C TRP A 49 3.27 -2.33 3.24
N LEU A 50 2.30 -3.23 3.13
CA LEU A 50 2.14 -4.20 2.05
C LEU A 50 0.88 -3.86 1.27
N ILE A 51 0.90 -4.06 -0.05
CA ILE A 51 -0.31 -3.93 -0.86
C ILE A 51 -1.30 -5.06 -0.56
N THR A 52 -2.59 -4.76 -0.52
CA THR A 52 -3.67 -5.76 -0.44
C THR A 52 -4.18 -6.11 -1.84
N PRO A 53 -4.95 -7.20 -2.01
CA PRO A 53 -5.63 -7.48 -3.28
C PRO A 53 -6.50 -6.31 -3.75
N THR A 54 -7.24 -5.67 -2.85
CA THR A 54 -8.04 -4.48 -3.15
C THR A 54 -7.18 -3.31 -3.64
N GLY A 55 -6.04 -3.07 -2.98
CA GLY A 55 -5.10 -2.03 -3.40
C GLY A 55 -4.46 -2.32 -4.76
N LEU A 56 -4.18 -3.59 -5.06
CA LEU A 56 -3.66 -4.01 -6.36
C LEU A 56 -4.66 -3.75 -7.48
N SER A 57 -5.92 -4.18 -7.30
CA SER A 57 -6.98 -3.91 -8.27
C SER A 57 -7.20 -2.40 -8.47
N HIS A 58 -7.15 -1.61 -7.39
CA HIS A 58 -7.26 -0.16 -7.48
C HIS A 58 -6.08 0.47 -8.23
N LEU A 59 -4.86 0.03 -7.97
CA LEU A 59 -3.66 0.47 -8.70
C LEU A 59 -3.79 0.18 -10.20
N TYR A 60 -4.26 -1.01 -10.57
CA TYR A 60 -4.44 -1.41 -11.96
C TYR A 60 -5.48 -0.56 -12.68
N ALA A 61 -6.62 -0.31 -12.03
CA ALA A 61 -7.63 0.61 -12.54
C ALA A 61 -7.10 2.03 -12.76
N LEU A 62 -6.29 2.56 -11.83
CA LEU A 62 -5.68 3.88 -11.96
C LEU A 62 -4.60 3.96 -13.05
N THR A 63 -3.92 2.84 -13.34
CA THR A 63 -2.79 2.80 -14.28
C THR A 63 -3.16 2.26 -15.66
N GLY A 64 -4.41 1.83 -15.87
CA GLY A 64 -4.86 1.22 -17.12
C GLY A 64 -4.22 -0.15 -17.39
N ARG A 65 -3.70 -0.83 -16.36
CA ARG A 65 -3.18 -2.20 -16.48
C ARG A 65 -4.35 -3.17 -16.32
N ASN A 66 -4.57 -4.05 -17.30
CA ASN A 66 -5.56 -5.12 -17.16
C ASN A 66 -4.93 -6.31 -16.41
N HIS A 67 -5.71 -6.95 -15.54
CA HIS A 67 -5.39 -8.26 -14.98
C HIS A 67 -5.63 -9.30 -16.09
N ASP A 68 -4.59 -9.63 -16.85
CA ASP A 68 -4.59 -10.81 -17.72
C ASP A 68 -4.53 -12.10 -16.87
#